data_AF-A0A9D4FIH6-F1
#
_entry.id   AF-A0A9D4FIH6-F1
#
_cell.length_a   1.000
_cell.length_b   1.000
_cell.length_c   1.000
_cell.angle_alpha   90.00
_cell.angle_beta   90.00
_cell.angle_gamma   90.00
#
_symmetry.space_group_name_H-M   'P 1'
#
loop_
_entity.id
_entity.type
_entity.pdbx_description
1 polymer ?
#
loop_
_entity_poly.entity_id
_entity_poly.type
_entity_poly.pdbx_seq_one_letter_code
_entity_poly.pdbx_strand_id
1 'polypeptide(L)'
;MSTIIIAFIICIKYPSHHIQSNKHIKGISLEPDKDIKQSLFADDATYFLNDNYDSFHNLIESLTLYGMTSGLKLNKSKCTVLRATTLGITFTNNEKDTVL
;
A
#
# COMPACT_ATOMS: atom_id res chain seq x y z
N MET A 1 1.50 -18.94 -21.98
CA MET A 1 0.63 -18.16 -21.05
C MET A 1 1.13 -18.16 -19.60
N SER A 2 1.62 -19.28 -19.04
CA SER A 2 2.01 -19.32 -17.61
C SER A 2 3.22 -18.46 -17.21
N THR A 3 4.16 -18.20 -18.12
CA THR A 3 5.43 -17.52 -17.80
C THR A 3 5.28 -16.02 -17.53
N ILE A 4 4.33 -15.36 -18.20
CA ILE A 4 4.11 -13.90 -18.08
C ILE A 4 3.59 -13.54 -16.68
N ILE A 5 2.72 -14.37 -16.11
CA ILE A 5 2.14 -14.17 -14.78
C ILE A 5 3.25 -14.22 -13.71
N ILE A 6 4.18 -15.17 -13.84
CA ILE A 6 5.29 -15.33 -12.89
C ILE A 6 6.23 -14.12 -12.95
N ALA A 7 6.54 -13.61 -14.15
CA ALA A 7 7.37 -12.42 -14.32
C ALA A 7 6.75 -11.19 -13.62
N PHE A 8 5.44 -11.00 -13.79
CA PHE A 8 4.71 -9.92 -13.13
C PHE A 8 4.76 -10.01 -11.60
N ILE A 9 4.52 -11.21 -11.04
CA ILE A 9 4.59 -11.45 -9.59
C ILE A 9 6.00 -11.13 -9.05
N ILE A 10 7.05 -11.52 -9.76
CA ILE A 10 8.44 -11.22 -9.37
C ILE A 10 8.70 -9.70 -9.38
N CYS A 11 8.21 -8.98 -10.39
CA CYS A 11 8.35 -7.52 -10.47
C CYS A 11 7.66 -6.77 -9.32
N ILE A 12 6.52 -7.27 -8.82
CA ILE A 12 5.80 -6.69 -7.68
C ILE A 12 6.42 -7.11 -6.34
N LYS A 13 7.05 -8.28 -6.28
CA LYS A 13 7.67 -8.77 -5.04
C LYS A 13 8.80 -7.88 -4.54
N TYR A 14 9.54 -7.24 -5.44
CA TYR A 14 10.62 -6.31 -5.08
C TYR A 14 10.13 -5.05 -4.32
N PRO A 15 9.22 -4.21 -4.87
CA PRO A 15 8.69 -3.05 -4.14
C PRO A 15 7.88 -3.48 -2.90
N SER A 16 7.20 -4.64 -2.96
CA SER A 16 6.53 -5.24 -1.82
C SER A 16 7.50 -5.48 -0.66
N HIS A 17 8.68 -6.06 -0.92
CA HIS A 17 9.70 -6.26 0.09
C HIS A 17 10.26 -4.94 0.64
N HIS A 18 10.43 -3.94 -0.23
CA HIS A 18 10.86 -2.60 0.18
C HIS A 18 9.86 -1.96 1.15
N ILE A 19 8.55 -2.00 0.85
CA ILE A 19 7.49 -1.50 1.72
C ILE A 19 7.45 -2.25 3.05
N GLN A 20 7.63 -3.58 3.03
CA GLN A 20 7.65 -4.39 4.25
C GLN A 20 8.83 -4.05 5.17
N SER A 21 10.02 -3.90 4.61
CA SER A 21 11.25 -3.60 5.35
C SER A 21 11.36 -2.13 5.79
N ASN A 22 10.62 -1.22 5.15
CA ASN A 22 10.63 0.20 5.49
C ASN A 22 10.04 0.44 6.90
N LYS A 23 10.87 0.96 7.81
CA LYS A 23 10.50 1.28 9.21
C LYS A 23 9.61 2.53 9.32
N HIS A 24 9.58 3.38 8.31
CA HIS A 24 8.74 4.58 8.26
C HIS A 24 7.28 4.25 7.89
N ILE A 25 7.05 3.08 7.31
CA ILE A 25 5.73 2.55 7.00
C ILE A 25 5.35 1.57 8.11
N LYS A 26 4.50 2.00 9.05
CA LYS A 26 4.00 1.16 10.15
C LYS A 26 2.68 0.52 9.75
N GLY A 27 2.61 -0.81 9.87
CA GLY A 27 1.41 -1.60 9.57
C GLY A 27 0.58 -1.85 10.81
N ILE A 28 -0.29 -2.85 10.71
CA ILE A 28 -1.06 -3.38 11.85
C ILE A 28 -0.23 -4.46 12.52
N SER A 29 0.15 -4.24 13.79
CA SER A 29 0.79 -5.28 14.62
C SER A 29 -0.28 -6.25 15.12
N LEU A 30 -0.23 -7.51 14.69
CA LEU A 30 -1.09 -8.58 15.26
C LEU A 30 -0.44 -9.23 16.48
N GLU A 31 0.89 -9.29 16.48
CA GLU A 31 1.75 -9.86 17.52
C GLU A 31 2.93 -8.89 17.76
N PRO A 32 3.64 -8.97 18.90
CA PRO A 32 4.72 -8.04 19.25
C PRO A 32 5.78 -7.87 18.17
N ASP A 33 6.03 -8.93 17.39
CA ASP A 33 7.09 -8.99 16.37
C ASP A 33 6.53 -9.14 14.93
N LYS A 34 5.22 -8.98 14.73
CA LYS A 34 4.58 -9.25 13.44
C LYS A 34 3.66 -8.12 12.99
N ASP A 35 4.22 -7.29 12.11
CA ASP A 35 3.51 -6.22 11.42
C ASP A 35 2.99 -6.70 10.06
N ILE A 36 1.69 -6.60 9.86
CA ILE A 36 1.05 -6.81 8.56
C ILE A 36 0.89 -5.44 7.90
N LYS A 37 1.60 -5.24 6.78
CA LYS A 37 1.63 -3.96 6.04
C LYS A 37 0.90 -4.01 4.70
N GLN A 38 0.73 -5.19 4.12
CA GLN A 38 0.15 -5.34 2.78
C GLN A 38 -0.41 -6.74 2.53
N SER A 39 -1.37 -6.81 1.61
CA SER A 39 -1.88 -8.02 0.97
C SER A 39 -1.88 -7.80 -0.53
N LEU A 40 -1.31 -8.73 -1.29
CA LEU A 40 -1.13 -8.60 -2.74
C LEU A 40 -1.74 -9.81 -3.43
N PHE A 41 -2.58 -9.56 -4.43
CA PHE A 41 -3.19 -10.61 -5.24
C PHE A 41 -3.24 -10.17 -6.70
N ALA A 42 -2.36 -10.75 -7.52
CA ALA A 42 -2.16 -10.33 -8.91
C ALA A 42 -1.90 -8.81 -9.00
N ASP A 43 -2.74 -8.05 -9.71
CA ASP A 43 -2.65 -6.59 -9.86
C ASP A 43 -3.32 -5.81 -8.72
N ASP A 44 -4.14 -6.47 -7.90
CA ASP A 44 -4.78 -5.85 -6.75
C ASP A 44 -3.85 -5.85 -5.52
N ALA A 45 -3.72 -4.67 -4.91
CA ALA A 45 -2.90 -4.45 -3.72
C ALA A 45 -3.72 -3.74 -2.63
N THR A 46 -3.68 -4.29 -1.42
CA THR A 46 -4.25 -3.66 -0.22
C THR A 46 -3.12 -3.37 0.76
N TYR A 47 -3.05 -2.13 1.24
CA TYR A 47 -2.05 -1.72 2.23
C TYR A 47 -2.72 -1.42 3.56
N PHE A 48 -2.08 -1.86 4.63
CA PHE A 48 -2.52 -1.64 6.00
C PHE A 48 -1.52 -0.72 6.67
N LEU A 49 -2.02 0.38 7.22
CA LEU A 49 -1.23 1.40 7.88
C LEU A 49 -1.84 1.67 9.24
N ASN A 50 -0.98 1.92 10.23
CA ASN A 50 -1.42 2.51 11.48
C ASN A 50 -1.80 3.99 11.26
N ASP A 51 -2.55 4.62 12.18
CA ASP A 51 -3.08 6.00 12.08
C ASP A 51 -1.95 7.04 12.18
N ASN A 52 -1.06 7.04 11.19
CA ASN A 52 0.06 7.96 11.04
C ASN A 52 0.09 8.48 9.61
N TYR A 53 -0.11 9.79 9.48
CA TYR A 53 -0.04 10.50 8.19
C TYR A 53 1.31 10.28 7.49
N ASP A 54 2.41 10.29 8.24
CA ASP A 54 3.75 10.11 7.66
C ASP A 54 3.90 8.73 7.03
N SER A 55 3.32 7.68 7.64
CA SER A 55 3.38 6.33 7.09
C SER A 55 2.58 6.20 5.79
N PHE A 56 1.45 6.91 5.67
CA PHE A 56 0.70 7.00 4.43
C PHE A 56 1.48 7.75 3.35
N HIS A 57 2.07 8.90 3.68
CA HIS A 57 2.86 9.68 2.73
C HIS A 57 4.06 8.89 2.18
N ASN A 58 4.83 8.24 3.07
CA ASN A 58 5.95 7.38 2.70
C ASN A 58 5.53 6.20 1.81
N LEU A 59 4.34 5.62 2.04
CA LEU A 59 3.79 4.57 1.19
C LEU A 59 3.49 5.10 -0.22
N ILE A 60 2.76 6.21 -0.33
CA ILE A 60 2.40 6.81 -1.62
C ILE A 60 3.64 7.24 -2.40
N GLU A 61 4.65 7.81 -1.73
CA GLU A 61 5.93 8.15 -2.35
C GLU A 61 6.64 6.92 -2.90
N SER A 62 6.73 5.84 -2.10
CA SER A 62 7.34 4.57 -2.53
C SER A 62 6.63 3.97 -3.75
N LEU A 63 5.29 4.00 -3.76
CA LEU A 63 4.48 3.51 -4.88
C LEU A 63 4.64 4.39 -6.12
N THR A 64 4.77 5.71 -5.94
CA THR A 64 4.97 6.65 -7.03
C THR A 64 6.34 6.46 -7.68
N LEU A 65 7.40 6.32 -6.88
CA LEU A 65 8.75 6.03 -7.37
C LEU A 65 8.80 4.69 -8.13
N TYR A 66 8.13 3.67 -7.61
CA TYR A 66 7.98 2.40 -8.31
C TYR A 66 7.23 2.57 -9.64
N GLY A 67 6.15 3.35 -9.66
CA GLY A 67 5.41 3.62 -10.88
C GLY A 67 6.26 4.33 -11.94
N MET A 68 7.06 5.31 -11.53
CA MET A 68 7.99 6.02 -12.44
C MET A 68 9.07 5.09 -13.02
N THR A 69 9.59 4.16 -12.23
CA THR A 69 10.67 3.25 -12.67
C THR A 69 10.17 2.06 -13.49
N SER A 70 8.97 1.56 -13.20
CA SER A 70 8.36 0.41 -13.90
C SER A 70 7.49 0.82 -15.10
N GLY A 71 7.12 2.10 -15.21
CA GLY A 71 6.12 2.58 -16.17
C GLY A 71 4.68 2.24 -15.77
N LEU A 72 4.46 1.66 -14.58
CA LEU A 72 3.13 1.37 -14.04
C LEU A 72 2.53 2.61 -13.37
N LYS A 73 1.20 2.71 -13.38
CA LYS A 73 0.49 3.82 -12.74
C LYS A 73 -0.61 3.31 -11.85
N LEU A 74 -0.64 3.83 -10.62
CA LEU A 74 -1.73 3.58 -9.69
C LEU A 74 -3.05 4.07 -10.29
N ASN A 75 -4.03 3.18 -10.37
CA ASN A 75 -5.34 3.53 -10.89
C ASN A 75 -6.17 4.22 -9.80
N LYS A 76 -5.99 5.53 -9.65
CA LYS A 76 -6.70 6.34 -8.64
C LYS A 76 -8.22 6.17 -8.68
N SER A 77 -8.81 5.92 -9.85
CA SER A 77 -10.27 5.72 -9.98
C SER A 77 -10.77 4.40 -9.36
N LYS A 78 -9.89 3.42 -9.20
CA LYS A 78 -10.18 2.13 -8.58
C LYS A 78 -9.62 2.00 -7.15
N CYS A 79 -8.88 3.01 -6.69
CA CYS A 79 -8.27 2.98 -5.35
C CYS A 79 -9.21 3.65 -4.35
N THR A 80 -9.38 3.00 -3.20
CA THR A 80 -10.17 3.51 -2.09
C THR A 80 -9.31 3.50 -0.84
N VAL A 81 -9.35 4.59 -0.08
CA VAL A 81 -8.70 4.68 1.23
C VAL A 81 -9.78 4.50 2.30
N LEU A 82 -9.51 3.59 3.24
CA LEU A 82 -10.39 3.27 4.35
C LEU A 82 -9.73 3.72 5.64
N ARG A 83 -10.38 4.61 6.39
CA ARG A 83 -9.95 5.01 7.73
C ARG A 83 -10.93 4.45 8.76
N ALA A 84 -10.46 3.48 9.54
CA ALA A 84 -11.23 2.94 10.66
C ALA A 84 -10.89 3.70 11.94
N THR A 85 -11.89 4.32 12.56
CA THR A 85 -11.76 5.01 13.85
C THR A 85 -12.76 4.42 14.84
N THR A 86 -12.61 4.73 16.13
CA THR A 86 -13.57 4.31 17.16
C THR A 86 -14.99 4.83 16.91
N LEU A 87 -15.14 5.92 16.14
CA LEU A 87 -16.44 6.50 15.78
C LEU A 87 -17.12 5.80 14.59
N GLY A 88 -16.38 4.99 13.83
CA GLY A 88 -16.85 4.37 12.59
C GLY A 88 -15.78 4.31 11.50
N ILE A 89 -16.17 3.75 10.36
CA ILE A 89 -15.33 3.62 9.17
C ILE A 89 -15.67 4.75 8.20
N THR A 90 -14.66 5.56 7.86
CA THR A 90 -14.77 6.62 6.86
C THR A 90 -14.15 6.15 5.55
N PHE A 91 -14.89 6.32 4.45
CA PHE A 91 -14.45 6.04 3.09
C PHE A 91 -13.96 7.34 2.46
N THR A 92 -12.70 7.40 2.04
CA THR A 92 -12.18 8.54 1.29
C THR A 92 -11.73 8.07 -0.09
N ASN A 93 -12.22 8.77 -1.12
CA ASN A 93 -11.87 8.49 -2.51
C ASN A 93 -10.78 9.43 -3.04
N ASN A 94 -10.23 10.32 -2.19
CA ASN A 94 -9.26 11.33 -2.59
C ASN A 94 -8.17 11.55 -1.52
N GLU A 95 -6.93 11.70 -2.00
CA GLU A 95 -5.75 12.20 -1.25
C GLU A 95 -6.06 13.49 -0.46
N LYS A 96 -7.00 14.32 -0.94
CA LYS A 96 -7.37 15.61 -0.35
C LYS A 96 -8.30 15.52 0.87
N ASP A 97 -8.96 14.38 1.09
CA ASP A 97 -9.88 14.18 2.21
C ASP A 97 -9.21 13.49 3.41
N THR A 98 -7.90 13.25 3.33
CA THR A 98 -7.08 12.66 4.41
C THR A 98 -6.49 13.75 5.33
N VAL A 99 -6.83 15.02 5.11
CA VAL A 99 -6.35 16.18 5.88
C VAL A 99 -7.50 16.74 6.72
N LEU A 100 -8.07 15.94 7.63
CA LEU A 100 -8.85 16.37 8.80
C LEU A 100 -8.82 15.29 9.90
#